data_AF-A0A3N5TK66-F1
#
_entry.id   AF-A0A3N5TK66-F1
#
_cell.length_a   1.000
_cell.length_b   1.000
_cell.length_c   1.000
_cell.angle_alpha   90.00
_cell.angle_beta   90.00
_cell.angle_gamma   90.00
#
_symmetry.space_group_name_H-M   'P 1'
#
loop_
_entity.id
_entity.type
_entity.pdbx_description
1 polymer ?
#
loop_
_entity_poly.entity_id
_entity_poly.type
_entity_poly.pdbx_seq_one_letter_code
_entity_poly.pdbx_strand_id
1 'polypeptide(L)' 'IVDYLRDYYVKFGVAPPIRMVVKRTGIDLKQIYELFPGGPAKGACKVAGLPKPTGCV' A
#
# COMPACT_ATOMS: atom_id res chain seq x y z
N ILE A 1 -2.38 -4.28 6.91
CA ILE A 1 -2.02 -3.52 5.68
C ILE A 1 -0.74 -4.07 5.08
N VAL A 2 0.35 -4.15 5.86
CA VAL A 2 1.69 -4.62 5.41
C VAL A 2 1.66 -6.05 4.85
N ASP A 3 1.04 -6.99 5.56
CA ASP A 3 0.96 -8.39 5.08
C ASP A 3 0.16 -8.50 3.78
N TYR A 4 -0.94 -7.75 3.68
CA TYR A 4 -1.73 -7.69 2.44
C TYR A 4 -0.94 -7.14 1.25
N LEU A 5 -0.11 -6.10 1.48
CA LEU A 5 0.78 -5.56 0.45
C LEU A 5 1.79 -6.59 -0.03
N ARG A 6 2.39 -7.35 0.90
CA ARG A 6 3.33 -8.43 0.57
C ARG A 6 2.64 -9.55 -0.20
N ASP A 7 1.51 -10.04 0.27
CA ASP A 7 0.75 -11.10 -0.39
C ASP A 7 0.31 -10.70 -1.80
N TYR A 8 -0.14 -9.46 -1.96
CA TYR A 8 -0.52 -8.94 -3.27
C TYR A 8 0.70 -8.83 -4.19
N TYR A 9 1.83 -8.35 -3.68
CA TYR A 9 3.06 -8.25 -4.44
C TYR A 9 3.62 -9.62 -4.84
N VAL A 10 3.55 -10.63 -3.97
CA VAL A 10 3.96 -12.00 -4.30
C VAL A 10 3.06 -12.59 -5.39
N LYS A 11 1.76 -12.26 -5.39
CA LYS A 11 0.80 -12.77 -6.39
C LYS A 11 0.85 -12.05 -7.74
N PHE A 12 1.04 -10.74 -7.74
CA PHE A 12 0.89 -9.90 -8.94
C PHE A 12 2.19 -9.20 -9.37
N GLY A 13 3.24 -9.22 -8.56
CA GLY A 13 4.51 -8.54 -8.82
C GLY A 13 4.46 -7.01 -8.75
N VAL A 14 3.32 -6.43 -8.37
CA VAL A 14 3.09 -4.98 -8.34
C VAL A 14 2.40 -4.56 -7.05
N ALA A 15 2.53 -3.28 -6.68
CA ALA A 15 1.85 -2.73 -5.52
C ALA A 15 0.32 -2.65 -5.76
N PRO A 16 -0.52 -3.02 -4.78
CA PRO A 16 -1.96 -2.88 -4.89
C PRO A 16 -2.38 -1.40 -4.93
N PRO A 17 -3.44 -1.06 -5.69
CA PRO A 17 -4.02 0.27 -5.66
C PRO A 17 -4.69 0.55 -4.31
N ILE A 18 -4.70 1.81 -3.88
CA ILE A 18 -5.21 2.21 -2.56
C ILE A 18 -6.68 1.83 -2.34
N ARG A 19 -7.51 1.85 -3.38
CA ARG A 19 -8.92 1.43 -3.30
C ARG A 19 -9.07 -0.04 -2.89
N MET A 20 -8.18 -0.92 -3.33
CA MET A 20 -8.18 -2.34 -2.92
C MET A 20 -7.80 -2.47 -1.46
N VAL A 21 -6.80 -1.69 -1.00
CA VAL A 21 -6.38 -1.69 0.40
C VAL A 21 -7.53 -1.23 1.29
N VAL A 22 -8.18 -0.10 0.98
CA VAL A 22 -9.35 0.41 1.71
C VAL A 22 -10.47 -0.63 1.77
N LYS A 23 -10.82 -1.27 0.64
CA LYS A 23 -11.84 -2.33 0.61
C LYS A 23 -11.47 -3.56 1.45
N ARG A 24 -10.19 -3.94 1.48
CA ARG A 24 -9.71 -5.12 2.20
C ARG A 24 -9.57 -4.87 3.69
N THR A 25 -9.06 -3.70 4.08
CA THR A 25 -8.80 -3.36 5.48
C THR A 25 -9.98 -2.65 6.15
N GLY A 26 -10.94 -2.12 5.38
CA GLY A 26 -12.06 -1.36 5.92
C GLY A 26 -11.65 -0.02 6.54
N ILE A 27 -10.44 0.46 6.24
CA ILE A 27 -9.86 1.68 6.80
C ILE A 27 -10.01 2.80 5.78
N ASP A 28 -10.50 3.95 6.21
CA ASP A 28 -10.65 5.11 5.35
C ASP A 28 -9.32 5.63 4.83
N LEU A 29 -9.37 6.24 3.64
CA LEU A 29 -8.19 6.83 3.01
C LEU A 29 -7.48 7.80 3.96
N LYS A 30 -8.24 8.63 4.68
CA LYS A 30 -7.71 9.63 5.62
C LYS A 30 -6.89 8.99 6.74
N GLN A 31 -7.40 7.91 7.33
CA GLN A 31 -6.69 7.16 8.36
C GLN A 31 -5.42 6.50 7.82
N ILE A 32 -5.44 6.02 6.56
CA ILE A 32 -4.22 5.47 5.94
C ILE A 32 -3.17 6.57 5.74
N TYR A 33 -3.56 7.80 5.39
CA TYR A 33 -2.64 8.94 5.31
C TYR A 33 -2.09 9.36 6.69
N GLU A 34 -2.90 9.26 7.75
CA GLU A 34 -2.45 9.50 9.13
C GLU A 34 -1.46 8.43 9.60
N LEU A 35 -1.70 7.16 9.25
CA LEU A 35 -0.79 6.04 9.56
C LEU A 35 0.50 6.08 8.73
N PHE A 36 0.43 6.57 7.49
CA PHE A 36 1.54 6.64 6.56
C PHE A 36 1.66 8.06 5.98
N PRO A 37 2.35 8.99 6.68
CA PRO A 37 2.49 10.38 6.22
C PRO A 37 3.26 10.51 4.91
N GLY A 38 4.06 9.50 4.55
CA GLY A 38 4.73 9.41 3.24
C GLY A 38 3.80 9.03 2.08
N GLY A 39 2.50 8.91 2.33
CA GLY A 39 1.48 8.47 1.39
C GLY A 39 1.28 6.95 1.43
N PRO A 40 0.06 6.46 1.13
CA PRO A 40 -0.27 5.04 1.21
C PRO A 40 0.62 4.16 0.32
N ALA A 41 0.88 4.58 -0.92
CA ALA A 41 1.71 3.80 -1.83
C ALA A 41 3.18 3.77 -1.36
N LYS A 42 3.80 4.93 -1.18
CA LYS A 42 5.23 5.03 -0.84
C LYS A 42 5.52 4.61 0.60
N GLY A 43 4.71 5.04 1.56
CA GLY A 43 4.83 4.69 2.97
C GLY A 43 4.55 3.21 3.22
N ALA A 44 3.43 2.69 2.72
CA ALA A 44 3.09 1.30 2.98
C ALA A 44 3.97 0.32 2.18
N CYS A 45 4.40 0.65 0.95
CA CYS A 45 5.39 -0.17 0.23
C CYS A 45 6.75 -0.16 0.95
N LYS A 46 7.20 0.98 1.47
CA LYS A 46 8.45 1.08 2.24
C LYS A 46 8.41 0.23 3.50
N VAL A 47 7.31 0.28 4.26
CA VAL A 47 7.14 -0.54 5.47
C VAL A 47 7.02 -2.03 5.13
N ALA A 48 6.41 -2.35 3.99
CA ALA A 48 6.27 -3.73 3.53
C ALA A 48 7.54 -4.32 2.89
N GLY A 49 8.58 -3.50 2.67
CA GLY A 49 9.84 -3.94 2.04
C GLY A 49 9.72 -4.16 0.53
N LEU A 50 8.68 -3.59 -0.10
CA LEU A 50 8.49 -3.67 -1.54
C LEU A 50 9.45 -2.70 -2.25
N PRO A 51 9.91 -3.05 -3.46
CA PRO A 51 10.70 -2.12 -4.27
C PRO A 51 9.90 -0.85 -4.56
N LYS A 52 10.63 0.23 -4.80
CA LYS A 52 10.06 1.57 -5.00
C LYS A 52 8.98 1.49 -6.08
N PRO A 53 7.72 1.88 -5.79
CA PRO A 53 6.64 1.75 -6.76
C PRO A 53 7.00 2.59 -8.00
N THR A 54 7.15 1.92 -9.13
CA THR A 54 7.36 2.56 -10.44
C THR A 54 6.01 3.07 -10.93
N GLY A 55 5.54 4.15 -10.34
CA GLY A 55 4.39 4.91 -10.83
C GLY A 55 4.82 6.36 -10.93
N CYS A 56 4.74 6.95 -12.12
CA CYS A 56 4.88 8.39 -12.27
C CYS A 56 3.93 9.07 -11.28
N VAL A 57 4.48 10.05 -10.57
CA VAL A 57 3.81 10.95 -9.62
C VAL A 57 2.51 11.50 -10.17
#